data_AF-A0A1F9UMF2-F1
#
_entry.id   AF-A0A1F9UMF2-F1
#
_cell.length_a   1.000
_cell.length_b   1.000
_cell.length_c   1.000
_cell.angle_alpha   90.00
_cell.angle_beta   90.00
_cell.angle_gamma   90.00
#
_symmetry.space_group_name_H-M   'P 1'
#
loop_
_entity.id
_entity.type
_entity.pdbx_description
1 polymer ?
#
loop_
_entity_poly.entity_id
_entity_poly.type
_entity_poly.pdbx_seq_one_letter_code
_entity_poly.pdbx_strand_id
1 'polypeptide(L)'
;MLLMALGLSRSVFADAQEETRLKNAQTEIDQYASVWSQDEHVNAFAKYFKVPVSAVRDLSAKNQGWGAVTIELAMAWELNTVHPQNFPFMTASLNRIEALRADGKAWGEIARTLEFGLGPVVRETEATSKQLRQDDLALTLKNQEGVKVEENRRIIRLEHQIAQADRADRR
;
A
#
# COMPACT_ATOMS: atom_id res chain seq x y z
N MET A 1 24.72 -26.40 -40.49
CA MET A 1 23.56 -26.12 -39.62
C MET A 1 24.06 -25.39 -38.39
N LEU A 2 23.90 -24.07 -38.34
CA LEU A 2 24.30 -23.24 -37.18
C LEU A 2 23.12 -23.19 -36.21
N LEU A 3 23.30 -23.72 -35.00
CA LEU A 3 22.34 -23.55 -33.90
C LEU A 3 22.35 -22.08 -33.47
N MET A 4 21.30 -21.34 -33.78
CA MET A 4 21.01 -20.07 -33.12
C MET A 4 20.48 -20.37 -31.72
N ALA A 5 21.39 -20.43 -30.74
CA ALA A 5 21.00 -20.36 -29.33
C ALA A 5 20.50 -18.95 -29.06
N LEU A 6 19.18 -18.81 -28.96
CA LEU A 6 18.46 -17.62 -28.52
C LEU A 6 19.03 -17.18 -27.16
N GLY A 7 19.88 -16.16 -27.17
CA GLY A 7 20.17 -15.36 -26.00
C GLY A 7 18.93 -14.56 -25.64
N LEU A 8 17.93 -15.22 -25.04
CA LEU A 8 16.87 -14.53 -24.31
C LEU A 8 17.59 -13.68 -23.25
N SER A 9 17.65 -12.38 -23.52
CA SER A 9 18.48 -11.43 -22.79
C SER A 9 18.15 -11.51 -21.30
N ARG A 10 19.19 -11.52 -20.47
CA ARG A 10 19.14 -11.58 -19.01
C ARG A 10 18.13 -10.60 -18.38
N SER A 11 17.80 -9.51 -19.08
CA SER A 11 16.79 -8.51 -18.73
C SER A 11 15.35 -9.03 -18.75
N VAL A 12 14.95 -9.82 -19.74
CA VAL A 12 13.54 -10.29 -19.88
C VAL A 12 13.19 -11.28 -18.76
N PHE A 13 14.14 -12.12 -18.35
CA PHE A 13 13.95 -13.03 -17.23
C PHE A 13 13.93 -12.32 -15.88
N ALA A 14 14.75 -11.27 -15.71
CA ALA A 14 14.72 -10.44 -14.52
C ALA A 14 13.37 -9.72 -14.40
N ASP A 15 12.87 -9.13 -15.48
CA ASP A 15 11.56 -8.48 -15.52
C ASP A 15 10.43 -9.45 -15.18
N ALA A 16 10.43 -10.67 -15.71
CA ALA A 16 9.40 -11.67 -15.40
C ALA A 16 9.39 -12.09 -13.92
N GLN A 17 10.57 -12.21 -13.32
CA GLN A 17 10.71 -12.50 -11.89
C GLN A 17 10.26 -11.31 -11.04
N GLU A 18 10.65 -10.10 -11.41
CA GLU A 18 10.27 -8.85 -10.75
C GLU A 18 8.76 -8.60 -10.85
N GLU A 19 8.14 -8.85 -12.01
CA GLU A 19 6.69 -8.79 -12.23
C GLU A 19 5.95 -9.76 -11.29
N THR A 20 6.47 -10.97 -11.13
CA THR A 20 5.89 -11.97 -10.20
C THR A 20 5.96 -11.48 -8.76
N ARG A 21 7.09 -10.91 -8.34
CA ARG A 21 7.25 -10.33 -7.00
C ARG A 21 6.31 -9.15 -6.76
N LEU A 22 6.19 -8.27 -7.75
CA LEU A 22 5.23 -7.15 -7.73
C LEU A 22 3.79 -7.63 -7.58
N LYS A 23 3.39 -8.65 -8.34
CA LYS A 23 2.04 -9.23 -8.23
C LYS A 23 1.78 -9.84 -6.85
N ASN A 24 2.77 -10.47 -6.25
CA ASN A 24 2.67 -11.00 -4.89
C ASN A 24 2.53 -9.86 -3.87
N ALA A 25 3.38 -8.83 -3.96
CA ALA A 25 3.31 -7.66 -3.08
C ALA A 25 1.99 -6.90 -3.23
N GLN A 26 1.48 -6.76 -4.46
CA GLN A 26 0.16 -6.21 -4.74
C GLN A 26 -0.94 -6.97 -4.01
N THR A 27 -0.95 -8.30 -4.14
CA THR A 27 -1.95 -9.18 -3.51
C THR A 27 -1.88 -9.08 -1.98
N GLU A 28 -0.67 -9.04 -1.42
CA GLU A 28 -0.47 -8.83 0.01
C GLU A 28 -1.04 -7.49 0.48
N ILE A 29 -0.73 -6.39 -0.21
CA ILE A 29 -1.24 -5.06 0.12
C ILE A 29 -2.77 -5.04 0.03
N ASP A 30 -3.35 -5.61 -1.04
CA ASP A 30 -4.80 -5.69 -1.21
C ASP A 30 -5.47 -6.47 -0.07
N GLN A 31 -4.81 -7.49 0.49
CA GLN A 31 -5.31 -8.21 1.67
C GLN A 31 -5.27 -7.36 2.95
N TYR A 32 -4.13 -6.74 3.27
CA TYR A 32 -4.01 -5.90 4.47
C TYR A 32 -4.89 -4.66 4.40
N ALA A 33 -5.09 -4.14 3.19
CA ALA A 33 -5.90 -2.95 3.00
C ALA A 33 -7.40 -3.15 3.24
N SER A 34 -7.87 -4.40 3.37
CA SER A 34 -9.26 -4.69 3.76
C SER A 34 -9.61 -4.29 5.20
N VAL A 35 -8.61 -4.04 6.05
CA VAL A 35 -8.80 -3.79 7.49
C VAL A 35 -9.02 -2.31 7.82
N TRP A 36 -8.39 -1.39 7.07
CA TRP A 36 -8.48 0.05 7.37
C TRP A 36 -9.57 0.74 6.54
N SER A 37 -10.05 1.89 7.04
CA SER A 37 -10.93 2.76 6.27
C SER A 37 -10.21 3.37 5.07
N GLN A 38 -10.98 3.78 4.06
CA GLN A 38 -10.43 4.43 2.86
C GLN A 38 -9.58 5.67 3.21
N ASP A 39 -10.02 6.48 4.16
CA ASP A 39 -9.28 7.69 4.57
C ASP A 39 -7.97 7.39 5.31
N GLU A 40 -7.91 6.30 6.09
CA GLU A 40 -6.68 5.86 6.74
C GLU A 40 -5.62 5.45 5.70
N HIS A 41 -6.03 4.70 4.66
CA HIS A 41 -5.16 4.37 3.54
C HIS A 41 -4.67 5.60 2.79
N VAL A 42 -5.59 6.47 2.37
CA VAL A 42 -5.23 7.69 1.63
C VAL A 42 -4.17 8.50 2.40
N ASN A 43 -4.37 8.68 3.71
CA ASN A 43 -3.44 9.44 4.54
C ASN A 43 -2.09 8.73 4.72
N ALA A 44 -2.09 7.41 4.92
CA ALA A 44 -0.86 6.63 5.07
C ALA A 44 -0.02 6.70 3.77
N PHE A 45 -0.62 6.38 2.62
CA PHE A 45 0.05 6.41 1.33
C PHE A 45 0.52 7.82 0.95
N ALA A 46 -0.28 8.85 1.22
CA ALA A 46 0.12 10.24 1.01
C ALA A 46 1.38 10.61 1.81
N LYS A 47 1.45 10.15 3.06
CA LYS A 47 2.62 10.34 3.93
C LYS A 47 3.84 9.57 3.43
N TYR A 48 3.69 8.29 3.06
CA TYR A 48 4.80 7.45 2.61
C TYR A 48 5.44 7.98 1.32
N PHE A 49 4.61 8.22 0.31
CA PHE A 49 5.09 8.67 -1.00
C PHE A 49 5.30 10.19 -1.07
N LYS A 50 5.02 10.91 0.02
CA LYS A 50 5.12 12.38 0.13
C LYS A 50 4.33 13.09 -0.98
N VAL A 51 3.12 12.59 -1.23
CA VAL A 51 2.20 13.10 -2.26
C VAL A 51 0.97 13.75 -1.63
N PRO A 52 0.27 14.64 -2.35
CA PRO A 52 -1.00 15.18 -1.87
C PRO A 52 -2.03 14.06 -1.61
N VAL A 53 -2.78 14.19 -0.52
CA VAL A 53 -3.92 13.31 -0.16
C VAL A 53 -4.91 13.19 -1.31
N SER A 54 -5.17 14.30 -2.03
CA SER A 54 -6.06 14.30 -3.20
C SER A 54 -5.55 13.38 -4.31
N ALA A 55 -4.24 13.35 -4.59
CA ALA A 55 -3.68 12.50 -5.64
C ALA A 55 -3.89 11.01 -5.34
N VAL A 56 -3.68 10.59 -4.08
CA VAL A 56 -3.93 9.21 -3.67
C VAL A 56 -5.42 8.88 -3.69
N ARG A 57 -6.28 9.82 -3.27
CA ARG A 57 -7.73 9.64 -3.30
C ARG A 57 -8.22 9.46 -4.75
N ASP A 58 -7.76 10.30 -5.66
CA ASP A 58 -8.10 10.23 -7.09
C ASP A 58 -7.60 8.92 -7.72
N LEU A 59 -6.40 8.45 -7.34
CA LEU A 59 -5.87 7.15 -7.76
C LEU A 59 -6.75 5.99 -7.26
N SER A 60 -7.14 6.02 -5.98
CA SER A 60 -7.95 4.98 -5.35
C SER A 60 -9.38 4.95 -5.88
N ALA A 61 -9.91 6.10 -6.31
CA ALA A 61 -11.27 6.23 -6.85
C ALA A 61 -11.45 5.55 -8.21
N LYS A 62 -10.36 5.18 -8.89
CA LYS A 62 -10.37 4.50 -10.21
C LYS A 62 -10.67 3.00 -10.11
N ASN A 63 -11.21 2.54 -8.98
CA ASN A 63 -11.65 1.17 -8.74
C ASN A 63 -10.54 0.12 -8.86
N GLN A 64 -9.30 0.54 -8.58
CA GLN A 64 -8.14 -0.33 -8.50
C GLN A 64 -7.80 -0.64 -7.05
N GLY A 65 -7.30 -1.86 -6.79
CA GLY A 65 -6.86 -2.26 -5.45
C GLY A 65 -5.71 -1.38 -4.93
N TRP A 66 -5.57 -1.30 -3.61
CA TRP A 66 -4.50 -0.54 -2.96
C TRP A 66 -3.10 -0.99 -3.34
N GLY A 67 -2.93 -2.27 -3.67
CA GLY A 67 -1.68 -2.79 -4.20
C GLY A 67 -1.34 -2.16 -5.56
N ALA A 68 -2.32 -2.00 -6.46
CA ALA A 68 -2.10 -1.32 -7.74
C ALA A 68 -1.77 0.17 -7.53
N VAL A 69 -2.49 0.84 -6.61
CA VAL A 69 -2.20 2.23 -6.23
C VAL A 69 -0.76 2.38 -5.73
N THR A 70 -0.30 1.44 -4.91
CA THR A 70 1.07 1.44 -4.37
C THR A 70 2.11 1.34 -5.47
N ILE A 71 1.89 0.46 -6.45
CA ILE A 71 2.82 0.26 -7.57
C ILE A 71 2.90 1.51 -8.45
N GLU A 72 1.76 2.14 -8.73
CA GLU A 72 1.73 3.39 -9.51
C GLU A 72 2.48 4.52 -8.80
N LEU A 73 2.29 4.66 -7.48
CA LEU A 73 3.03 5.62 -6.67
C LEU A 73 4.53 5.33 -6.64
N ALA A 74 4.92 4.06 -6.48
CA ALA A 74 6.33 3.64 -6.48
C ALA A 74 7.00 3.90 -7.83
N MET A 75 6.34 3.59 -8.94
CA MET A 75 6.85 3.90 -10.28
C MET A 75 6.94 5.41 -10.53
N ALA A 76 5.95 6.18 -10.07
CA ALA A 76 5.98 7.63 -10.24
C ALA A 76 7.13 8.27 -9.46
N TRP A 77 7.41 7.74 -8.27
CA TRP A 77 8.54 8.15 -7.45
C TRP A 77 9.88 7.82 -8.11
N GLU A 78 10.01 6.61 -8.65
CA GLU A 78 11.22 6.21 -9.41
C GLU A 78 11.40 7.09 -10.65
N LEU A 79 10.33 7.35 -11.40
CA LEU A 79 10.37 8.18 -12.61
C LEU A 79 10.84 9.61 -12.31
N ASN A 80 10.31 10.23 -11.23
CA ASN A 80 10.79 11.53 -10.78
C ASN A 80 12.28 11.51 -10.38
N THR A 81 12.75 10.38 -9.85
CA THR A 81 14.13 10.22 -9.37
C THR A 81 15.10 10.04 -10.54
N VAL A 82 14.76 9.21 -11.53
CA VAL A 82 15.61 8.92 -12.69
C VAL A 82 15.56 10.03 -13.73
N HIS A 83 14.39 10.66 -13.92
CA HIS A 83 14.17 11.68 -14.95
C HIS A 83 13.61 13.01 -14.39
N PRO A 84 14.28 13.65 -13.41
CA PRO A 84 13.73 14.82 -12.71
C PRO A 84 13.50 16.05 -13.61
N GLN A 85 14.18 16.15 -14.75
CA GLN A 85 13.99 17.26 -15.70
C GLN A 85 12.73 17.10 -16.56
N ASN A 86 12.39 15.85 -16.92
CA ASN A 86 11.21 15.55 -17.74
C ASN A 86 9.97 15.34 -16.87
N PHE A 87 10.18 14.88 -15.63
CA PHE A 87 9.15 14.56 -14.66
C PHE A 87 9.46 15.21 -13.30
N PRO A 88 9.39 16.55 -13.20
CA PRO A 88 9.70 17.24 -11.95
C PRO A 88 8.63 17.08 -10.87
N PHE A 89 7.42 16.63 -11.24
CA PHE A 89 6.27 16.53 -10.35
C PHE A 89 5.61 15.16 -10.40
N MET A 90 5.24 14.65 -9.23
CA MET A 90 4.59 13.34 -9.10
C MET A 90 3.31 13.21 -9.92
N THR A 91 2.52 14.26 -10.03
CA THR A 91 1.28 14.26 -10.81
C THR A 91 1.53 13.99 -12.29
N ALA A 92 2.58 14.57 -12.87
CA ALA A 92 2.96 14.32 -14.26
C ALA A 92 3.39 12.87 -14.48
N SER A 93 4.16 12.32 -13.53
CA SER A 93 4.58 10.92 -13.55
C SER A 93 3.43 9.94 -13.42
N LEU A 94 2.52 10.18 -12.47
CA LEU A 94 1.32 9.37 -12.28
C LEU A 94 0.45 9.38 -13.53
N ASN A 95 0.15 10.55 -14.10
CA ASN A 95 -0.63 10.64 -15.33
C ASN A 95 0.01 9.85 -16.49
N ARG A 96 1.35 9.88 -16.60
CA ARG A 96 2.06 9.13 -17.64
C ARG A 96 1.95 7.62 -17.43
N ILE A 97 2.13 7.16 -16.20
CA ILE A 97 2.02 5.74 -15.82
C ILE A 97 0.60 5.24 -16.03
N GLU A 98 -0.40 6.00 -15.59
CA GLU A 98 -1.81 5.66 -15.76
C GLU A 98 -2.20 5.53 -17.23
N ALA A 99 -1.72 6.44 -18.09
CA ALA A 99 -1.96 6.35 -19.52
C ALA A 99 -1.40 5.03 -20.10
N LEU A 100 -0.17 4.66 -19.74
CA LEU A 100 0.43 3.40 -20.18
C LEU A 100 -0.28 2.17 -19.61
N ARG A 101 -0.86 2.28 -18.41
CA ARG A 101 -1.70 1.22 -17.81
C ARG A 101 -3.04 1.08 -18.50
N ALA A 102 -3.68 2.19 -18.86
CA ALA A 102 -4.91 2.21 -19.64
C ALA A 102 -4.71 1.58 -21.03
N ASP A 103 -3.51 1.71 -21.60
CA ASP A 103 -3.10 1.02 -22.84
C ASP A 103 -2.84 -0.49 -22.66
N GLY A 104 -3.02 -1.04 -21.45
CA GLY A 104 -2.91 -2.47 -21.17
C GLY A 104 -1.48 -2.98 -20.94
N LYS A 105 -0.51 -2.09 -20.77
CA LYS A 105 0.90 -2.50 -20.57
C LYS A 105 1.14 -3.12 -19.20
N ALA A 106 1.99 -4.15 -19.16
CA ALA A 106 2.49 -4.76 -17.93
C ALA A 106 3.51 -3.84 -17.23
N TRP A 107 3.76 -4.04 -15.93
CA TRP A 107 4.59 -3.12 -15.15
C TRP A 107 6.04 -3.07 -15.66
N GLY A 108 6.65 -4.21 -15.97
CA GLY A 108 7.98 -4.27 -16.57
C GLY A 108 8.05 -3.62 -17.96
N GLU A 109 6.96 -3.65 -18.74
CA GLU A 109 6.91 -2.94 -20.02
C GLU A 109 6.84 -1.42 -19.82
N ILE A 110 6.11 -0.96 -18.81
CA ILE A 110 6.03 0.46 -18.44
C ILE A 110 7.40 0.97 -17.98
N ALA A 111 8.06 0.24 -17.08
CA ALA A 111 9.40 0.59 -16.59
C ALA A 111 10.39 0.74 -17.76
N ARG A 112 10.43 -0.23 -18.69
CA ARG A 112 11.26 -0.15 -19.90
C ARG A 112 10.87 1.02 -20.81
N THR A 113 9.59 1.27 -21.00
CA THR A 113 9.09 2.39 -21.83
C THR A 113 9.50 3.74 -21.25
N LEU A 114 9.63 3.81 -19.93
CA LEU A 114 10.01 5.00 -19.19
C LEU A 114 11.49 5.00 -18.79
N GLU A 115 12.28 4.10 -19.37
CA GLU A 115 13.74 4.02 -19.25
C GLU A 115 14.28 3.82 -17.82
N PHE A 116 13.50 3.16 -16.94
CA PHE A 116 13.95 2.72 -15.62
C PHE A 116 13.73 1.21 -15.38
N GLY A 117 14.39 0.65 -14.36
CA GLY A 117 14.28 -0.78 -14.02
C GLY A 117 13.12 -1.08 -13.08
N LEU A 118 12.54 -2.28 -13.13
CA LEU A 118 11.42 -2.65 -12.26
C LEU A 118 11.88 -2.99 -10.82
N GLY A 119 13.12 -3.41 -10.62
CA GLY A 119 13.70 -3.76 -9.32
C GLY A 119 13.54 -2.73 -8.19
N PRO A 120 13.84 -1.42 -8.40
CA PRO A 120 13.55 -0.36 -7.41
C PRO A 120 12.07 -0.29 -7.03
N VAL A 121 11.16 -0.43 -7.99
CA VAL A 121 9.71 -0.41 -7.79
C VAL A 121 9.27 -1.60 -6.94
N VAL A 122 9.78 -2.80 -7.24
CA VAL A 122 9.54 -4.02 -6.44
C VAL A 122 9.95 -3.78 -4.99
N ARG A 123 11.17 -3.24 -4.79
CA ARG A 123 11.71 -3.00 -3.44
C ARG A 123 10.84 -2.03 -2.64
N GLU A 124 10.42 -0.94 -3.27
CA GLU A 124 9.59 0.07 -2.61
C GLU A 124 8.19 -0.46 -2.30
N THR A 125 7.62 -1.27 -3.21
CA THR A 125 6.31 -1.91 -3.01
C THR A 125 6.37 -2.94 -1.87
N GLU A 126 7.42 -3.77 -1.82
CA GLU A 126 7.65 -4.73 -0.73
C GLU A 126 7.90 -4.04 0.61
N ALA A 127 8.66 -2.93 0.62
CA ALA A 127 8.88 -2.12 1.81
C ALA A 127 7.57 -1.51 2.33
N THR A 128 6.74 -0.99 1.43
CA THR A 128 5.41 -0.44 1.77
C THR A 128 4.49 -1.54 2.31
N SER A 129 4.44 -2.71 1.67
CA SER A 129 3.68 -3.89 2.17
C SER A 129 4.09 -4.25 3.59
N LYS A 130 5.40 -4.35 3.85
CA LYS A 130 5.93 -4.66 5.18
C LYS A 130 5.53 -3.61 6.22
N GLN A 131 5.59 -2.33 5.85
CA GLN A 131 5.24 -1.25 6.76
C GLN A 131 3.75 -1.24 7.08
N LEU A 132 2.88 -1.40 6.07
CA LEU A 132 1.43 -1.50 6.28
C LEU A 132 1.06 -2.68 7.19
N ARG A 133 1.74 -3.83 7.04
CA ARG A 133 1.59 -4.97 7.95
C ARG A 133 1.95 -4.62 9.40
N GLN A 134 3.00 -3.82 9.62
CA GLN A 134 3.40 -3.39 10.96
C GLN A 134 2.39 -2.41 11.57
N ASP A 135 1.91 -1.47 10.78
CA ASP A 135 0.91 -0.50 11.20
C ASP A 135 -0.43 -1.18 11.52
N ASP A 136 -0.82 -2.20 10.73
CA ASP A 136 -2.03 -2.98 10.94
C ASP A 136 -1.98 -3.79 12.24
N LEU A 137 -0.83 -4.41 12.50
CA LEU A 137 -0.56 -5.10 13.76
C LEU A 137 -0.64 -4.13 14.94
N ALA A 138 -0.04 -2.93 14.81
CA ALA A 138 -0.06 -1.93 15.86
C ALA A 138 -1.49 -1.41 16.14
N LEU A 139 -2.29 -1.19 15.10
CA LEU A 139 -3.70 -0.81 15.23
C LEU A 139 -4.54 -1.90 15.90
N THR A 140 -4.34 -3.16 15.50
CA THR A 140 -5.03 -4.31 16.10
C THR A 140 -4.73 -4.44 17.59
N LEU A 141 -3.45 -4.32 17.98
CA LEU A 141 -3.04 -4.36 19.39
C LEU A 141 -3.64 -3.20 20.20
N LYS A 142 -3.59 -1.98 19.67
CA LYS A 142 -4.18 -0.80 20.32
C LYS A 142 -5.69 -0.95 20.51
N ASN A 143 -6.40 -1.51 19.53
CA ASN A 143 -7.83 -1.75 19.63
C ASN A 143 -8.15 -2.81 20.69
N GLN A 144 -7.38 -3.89 20.77
CA GLN A 144 -7.55 -4.91 21.82
C GLN A 144 -7.30 -4.36 23.22
N GLU A 145 -6.30 -3.50 23.40
CA GLU A 145 -6.05 -2.81 24.67
C GLU A 145 -7.21 -1.89 25.04
N GLY A 146 -7.72 -1.11 24.09
CA GLY A 146 -8.87 -0.24 24.30
C GLY A 146 -10.12 -1.00 24.75
N VAL A 147 -10.40 -2.16 24.13
CA VAL A 147 -11.52 -3.03 24.52
C VAL A 147 -11.35 -3.54 25.95
N LYS A 148 -10.17 -4.04 26.31
CA LYS A 148 -9.89 -4.52 27.69
C LYS A 148 -10.05 -3.41 28.73
N VAL A 149 -9.59 -2.19 28.42
CA VAL A 149 -9.74 -1.02 29.32
C VAL A 149 -11.21 -0.67 29.51
N GLU A 150 -12.01 -0.67 28.45
CA GLU A 150 -13.44 -0.36 28.55
C GLU A 150 -14.22 -1.45 29.29
N GLU A 151 -13.86 -2.73 29.10
CA GLU A 151 -14.44 -3.85 29.84
C GLU A 151 -14.15 -3.72 31.34
N ASN A 152 -12.91 -3.45 31.73
CA ASN A 152 -12.55 -3.19 33.12
C ASN A 152 -13.34 -2.01 33.73
N ARG A 153 -13.54 -0.93 32.98
CA ARG A 153 -14.36 0.21 33.43
C ARG A 153 -15.82 -0.19 33.65
N ARG A 154 -16.39 -1.05 32.79
CA ARG A 154 -17.75 -1.57 32.96
C ARG A 154 -17.88 -2.40 34.23
N ILE A 155 -16.92 -3.30 34.50
CA ILE A 155 -16.91 -4.13 35.71
C ILE A 155 -16.92 -3.24 36.96
N ILE A 156 -16.01 -2.27 37.04
CA ILE A 156 -15.93 -1.34 38.18
C ILE A 156 -17.24 -0.56 38.37
N ARG A 157 -17.88 -0.12 37.28
CA ARG A 157 -19.19 0.57 37.36
C ARG A 157 -20.29 -0.35 37.89
N LEU A 158 -20.34 -1.60 37.43
CA LEU A 158 -21.32 -2.59 37.89
C LEU A 158 -21.12 -2.93 39.37
N GLU A 159 -19.87 -3.16 39.79
CA GLU A 159 -19.54 -3.39 41.20
C GLU A 159 -20.00 -2.22 42.08
N HIS A 160 -19.78 -0.98 41.63
CA HIS A 160 -20.25 0.20 42.35
C HIS A 160 -21.78 0.28 42.44
N GLN A 161 -22.49 -0.06 41.36
CA GLN A 161 -23.96 -0.10 41.35
C GLN A 161 -24.52 -1.18 42.26
N ILE A 162 -23.93 -2.38 42.25
CA ILE A 162 -24.31 -3.48 43.15
C ILE A 162 -24.11 -3.07 44.61
N ALA A 163 -22.96 -2.48 44.94
CA ALA A 163 -22.67 -2.02 46.30
C ALA A 163 -23.61 -0.90 46.76
N GLN A 164 -24.14 -0.07 45.85
CA GLN A 164 -25.14 0.94 46.17
C GLN A 164 -26.53 0.32 46.37
N ALA A 165 -26.94 -0.64 45.54
CA ALA A 165 -28.20 -1.36 45.68
C ALA A 165 -28.26 -2.13 47.02
N ASP A 166 -27.20 -2.85 47.36
CA ASP A 166 -27.06 -3.57 48.64
C ASP A 166 -27.17 -2.67 49.88
N ARG A 167 -26.83 -1.38 49.75
CA ARG A 167 -26.96 -0.40 50.84
C ARG A 167 -28.36 0.21 50.91
N ALA A 168 -29.06 0.30 49.78
CA ALA A 168 -30.43 0.78 49.72
C ALA A 168 -31.40 -0.26 50.32
N ASP A 169 -31.20 -1.55 50.05
CA ASP A 169 -32.04 -2.64 50.57
C ASP A 169 -31.89 -2.90 52.07
N ARG A 170 -30.81 -2.40 52.70
CA ARG A 170 -30.57 -2.53 54.15
C ARG A 170 -31.09 -1.37 55.00
N ARG A 171 -31.79 -0.39 54.40
CA ARG A 171 -32.43 0.73 55.08
C ARG A 171 -33.94 0.55 55.12
#